data_AF-A0A539ENS6-F1
#
_entry.id   AF-A0A539ENS6-F1
#
_cell.length_a   1.000
_cell.length_b   1.000
_cell.length_c   1.000
_cell.angle_alpha   90.00
_cell.angle_beta   90.00
_cell.angle_gamma   90.00
#
_symmetry.space_group_name_H-M   'P 1'
#
loop_
_entity.id
_entity.type
_entity.pdbx_description
1 polymer ?
#
loop_
_entity_poly.entity_id
_entity_poly.type
_entity_poly.pdbx_seq_one_letter_code
_entity_poly.pdbx_strand_id
1 'polypeptide(L)'
;ARVAAELARDKTRRAETEAIAARVLSPDAAAKKAWLAELADPATLKPLAELRAAMRHVFPPEQAEARRAFAKTYYGRLPGFAKDRPSEFVSEFAEQLVPALCSADEGRALEAFAAKNAGLGPVALKEVRVALQMNERCVKARALLSGGPAPSSGSRR
;
A
#
# COMPACT_ATOMS: atom_id res chain seq x y z
N ALA A 1 23.84 -12.32 0.55
CA ALA A 1 25.10 -12.37 1.34
C ALA A 1 25.09 -11.42 2.55
N ARG A 2 24.99 -10.09 2.37
CA ARG A 2 25.12 -9.13 3.50
C ARG A 2 24.00 -9.20 4.54
N VAL A 3 22.73 -9.27 4.14
CA VAL A 3 21.58 -9.39 5.08
C VAL A 3 21.70 -10.62 6.00
N ALA A 4 22.14 -11.76 5.45
CA ALA A 4 22.33 -12.97 6.23
C ALA A 4 23.49 -12.85 7.23
N ALA A 5 24.58 -12.20 6.84
CA ALA A 5 25.72 -11.94 7.72
C ALA A 5 25.33 -11.00 8.89
N GLU A 6 24.54 -9.97 8.62
CA GLU A 6 24.07 -9.05 9.67
C GLU A 6 23.10 -9.73 10.64
N LEU A 7 22.15 -10.55 10.14
CA LEU A 7 21.27 -11.34 11.01
C LEU A 7 21.99 -12.38 11.88
N ALA A 8 23.17 -12.86 11.45
CA ALA A 8 23.98 -13.74 12.27
C ALA A 8 24.62 -13.01 13.46
N ARG A 9 24.87 -11.70 13.31
CA ARG A 9 25.50 -10.82 14.31
C ARG A 9 24.47 -10.18 15.23
N ASP A 10 23.36 -9.70 14.68
CA ASP A 10 22.27 -9.05 15.40
C ASP A 10 20.99 -9.88 15.27
N LYS A 11 20.59 -10.50 16.39
CA LYS A 11 19.38 -11.33 16.50
C LYS A 11 18.20 -10.57 17.11
N THR A 12 18.27 -9.25 17.19
CA THR A 12 17.17 -8.45 17.71
C THR A 12 16.00 -8.44 16.74
N ARG A 13 14.79 -8.23 17.27
CA ARG A 13 13.58 -8.03 16.47
C ARG A 13 13.73 -6.90 15.44
N ARG A 14 14.52 -5.87 15.78
CA ARG A 14 14.84 -4.77 14.86
C ARG A 14 15.58 -5.30 13.63
N ALA A 15 16.64 -6.08 13.83
CA ALA A 15 17.41 -6.67 12.73
C ALA A 15 16.55 -7.56 11.84
N GLU A 16 15.61 -8.33 12.41
CA GLU A 16 14.66 -9.14 11.63
C GLU A 16 13.77 -8.26 10.73
N THR A 17 13.20 -7.18 11.25
CA THR A 17 12.36 -6.26 10.46
C THR A 17 13.14 -5.53 9.38
N GLU A 18 14.38 -5.11 9.66
CA GLU A 18 15.27 -4.48 8.67
C GLU A 18 15.69 -5.46 7.57
N ALA A 19 15.91 -6.73 7.93
CA ALA A 19 16.20 -7.77 6.96
C ALA A 19 15.01 -8.03 6.03
N ILE A 20 13.78 -7.98 6.54
CA ILE A 20 12.56 -8.05 5.71
C ILE A 20 12.51 -6.85 4.77
N ALA A 21 12.68 -5.64 5.27
CA ALA A 21 12.69 -4.42 4.47
C ALA A 21 13.70 -4.51 3.32
N ALA A 22 14.95 -4.89 3.61
CA ALA A 22 16.00 -5.07 2.60
C ALA A 22 15.64 -6.12 1.54
N ARG A 23 15.00 -7.22 1.94
CA ARG A 23 14.59 -8.28 1.00
C ARG A 23 13.45 -7.85 0.09
N VAL A 24 12.45 -7.11 0.59
CA VAL A 24 11.30 -6.66 -0.21
C VAL A 24 11.63 -5.48 -1.14
N LEU A 25 12.58 -4.63 -0.74
CA LEU A 25 13.08 -3.52 -1.55
C LEU A 25 13.87 -4.00 -2.76
N SER A 26 14.56 -5.15 -2.62
CA SER A 26 15.36 -5.75 -3.69
C SER A 26 14.56 -5.82 -5.00
N PRO A 27 15.17 -5.48 -6.15
CA PRO A 27 14.54 -5.63 -7.46
C PRO A 27 14.36 -7.10 -7.89
N ASP A 28 14.72 -8.06 -7.04
CA ASP A 28 14.42 -9.47 -7.24
C ASP A 28 12.90 -9.72 -7.32
N ALA A 29 12.44 -9.96 -8.55
CA ALA A 29 11.04 -10.18 -8.86
C ALA A 29 10.46 -11.41 -8.16
N ALA A 30 11.24 -12.47 -7.93
CA ALA A 30 10.77 -13.69 -7.28
C ALA A 30 10.53 -13.44 -5.78
N ALA A 31 11.50 -12.81 -5.11
CA ALA A 31 11.37 -12.44 -3.70
C ALA A 31 10.18 -11.50 -3.47
N LYS A 32 10.03 -10.47 -4.32
CA LYS A 32 8.91 -9.54 -4.24
C LYS A 32 7.57 -10.24 -4.47
N LYS A 33 7.47 -11.10 -5.48
CA LYS A 33 6.24 -11.88 -5.77
C LYS A 33 5.85 -12.76 -4.58
N ALA A 34 6.81 -13.42 -3.92
CA ALA A 34 6.55 -14.22 -2.74
C ALA A 34 5.97 -13.38 -1.59
N TRP A 35 6.55 -12.21 -1.31
CA TRP A 35 6.02 -11.30 -0.31
C TRP A 35 4.65 -10.73 -0.67
N LEU A 36 4.39 -10.39 -1.93
CA LEU A 36 3.06 -9.93 -2.35
C LEU A 36 2.00 -11.03 -2.23
N ALA A 37 2.37 -12.28 -2.51
CA ALA A 37 1.48 -13.42 -2.29
C ALA A 37 1.16 -13.60 -0.81
N GLU A 38 2.19 -13.55 0.05
CA GLU A 38 2.05 -13.63 1.51
C GLU A 38 1.17 -12.51 2.08
N LEU A 39 1.40 -11.26 1.66
CA LEU A 39 0.61 -10.10 2.08
C LEU A 39 -0.86 -10.18 1.64
N ALA A 40 -1.14 -10.90 0.55
CA ALA A 40 -2.48 -11.11 0.02
C ALA A 40 -3.13 -12.42 0.48
N ASP A 41 -2.44 -13.23 1.29
CA ASP A 41 -2.96 -14.49 1.82
C ASP A 41 -3.81 -14.26 3.08
N PRO A 42 -5.12 -14.54 3.07
CA PRO A 42 -5.95 -14.46 4.27
C PRO A 42 -5.49 -15.40 5.40
N ALA A 43 -4.80 -16.48 5.07
CA ALA A 43 -4.34 -17.50 6.00
C ALA A 43 -2.91 -17.29 6.50
N THR A 44 -2.24 -16.19 6.14
CA THR A 44 -0.87 -15.92 6.61
C THR A 44 -0.78 -15.99 8.13
N LEU A 45 0.20 -16.77 8.61
CA LEU A 45 0.54 -16.92 10.02
C LEU A 45 1.68 -16.00 10.46
N LYS A 46 2.18 -15.15 9.56
CA LYS A 46 3.29 -14.26 9.90
C LYS A 46 2.87 -13.23 10.95
N PRO A 47 3.76 -12.90 11.91
CA PRO A 47 3.50 -11.82 12.86
C PRO A 47 3.23 -10.50 12.15
N LEU A 48 2.27 -9.71 12.66
CA LEU A 48 1.91 -8.41 12.07
C LEU A 48 3.12 -7.47 11.92
N ALA A 49 4.10 -7.53 12.83
CA ALA A 49 5.30 -6.71 12.72
C ALA A 49 6.14 -7.03 11.48
N GLU A 50 6.24 -8.31 11.10
CA GLU A 50 6.91 -8.73 9.85
C GLU A 50 6.13 -8.26 8.63
N LEU A 51 4.81 -8.44 8.67
CA LEU A 51 3.92 -8.01 7.58
C LEU A 51 4.00 -6.49 7.37
N ARG A 52 3.99 -5.69 8.44
CA ARG A 52 4.20 -4.23 8.36
C ARG A 52 5.54 -3.86 7.75
N ALA A 53 6.61 -4.52 8.18
CA ALA A 53 7.94 -4.29 7.63
C ALA A 53 7.96 -4.56 6.12
N ALA A 54 7.29 -5.62 5.66
CA ALA A 54 7.14 -5.87 4.23
C ALA A 54 6.28 -4.80 3.54
N MET A 55 5.08 -4.50 4.07
CA MET A 55 4.11 -3.57 3.45
C MET A 55 4.69 -2.18 3.21
N ARG A 56 5.44 -1.64 4.17
CA ARG A 56 6.04 -0.30 4.09
C ARG A 56 7.11 -0.16 3.01
N HIS A 57 7.72 -1.28 2.61
CA HIS A 57 8.92 -1.29 1.80
C HIS A 57 8.78 -2.02 0.46
N VAL A 58 7.69 -2.78 0.25
CA VAL A 58 7.52 -3.61 -0.94
C VAL A 58 7.36 -2.81 -2.25
N PHE A 59 6.94 -1.55 -2.16
CA PHE A 59 6.79 -0.64 -3.30
C PHE A 59 7.44 0.71 -3.00
N PRO A 60 8.77 0.83 -3.17
CA PRO A 60 9.44 2.13 -3.11
C PRO A 60 8.91 3.07 -4.22
N PRO A 61 9.04 4.39 -4.08
CA PRO A 61 8.45 5.37 -5.00
C PRO A 61 8.81 5.16 -6.47
N GLU A 62 10.03 4.68 -6.75
CA GLU A 62 10.54 4.42 -8.09
C GLU A 62 9.87 3.19 -8.75
N GLN A 63 9.19 2.34 -7.97
CA GLN A 63 8.52 1.12 -8.43
C GLN A 63 7.01 1.31 -8.59
N ALA A 64 6.60 2.46 -9.13
CA ALA A 64 5.19 2.78 -9.37
C ALA A 64 4.47 1.72 -10.22
N GLU A 65 5.13 1.16 -11.24
CA GLU A 65 4.55 0.12 -12.09
C GLU A 65 4.24 -1.18 -11.33
N ALA A 66 5.12 -1.59 -10.43
CA ALA A 66 4.87 -2.76 -9.59
C ALA A 66 3.67 -2.53 -8.66
N ARG A 67 3.53 -1.32 -8.11
CA ARG A 67 2.34 -0.93 -7.33
C ARG A 67 1.07 -0.93 -8.18
N ARG A 68 1.12 -0.42 -9.42
CA ARG A 68 -0.02 -0.48 -10.37
C ARG A 68 -0.42 -1.93 -10.66
N ALA A 69 0.55 -2.80 -10.92
CA ALA A 69 0.28 -4.22 -11.18
C ALA A 69 -0.40 -4.92 -9.99
N PHE A 70 -0.12 -4.47 -8.76
CA PHE A 70 -0.75 -5.00 -7.55
C PHE A 70 -2.16 -4.43 -7.26
N ALA A 71 -2.57 -3.34 -7.91
CA ALA A 71 -3.82 -2.64 -7.62
C ALA A 71 -5.05 -3.56 -7.65
N LYS A 72 -5.13 -4.47 -8.64
CA LYS A 72 -6.24 -5.44 -8.74
C LYS A 72 -6.32 -6.34 -7.51
N THR A 73 -5.17 -6.80 -7.00
CA THR A 73 -5.09 -7.63 -5.79
C THR A 73 -5.51 -6.83 -4.56
N TYR A 74 -5.03 -5.58 -4.42
CA TYR A 74 -5.43 -4.69 -3.34
C TYR A 74 -6.96 -4.53 -3.27
N TYR A 75 -7.58 -4.11 -4.37
CA TYR A 75 -9.03 -3.90 -4.41
C TYR A 75 -9.83 -5.20 -4.25
N GLY A 76 -9.31 -6.33 -4.74
CA GLY A 76 -9.96 -7.62 -4.58
C GLY A 76 -9.90 -8.19 -3.16
N ARG A 77 -8.83 -7.90 -2.41
CA ARG A 77 -8.60 -8.46 -1.07
C ARG A 77 -9.15 -7.60 0.06
N LEU A 78 -9.09 -6.28 -0.08
CA LEU A 78 -9.43 -5.35 1.01
C LEU A 78 -10.83 -5.60 1.60
N PRO A 79 -11.91 -5.88 0.84
CA PRO A 79 -13.21 -6.18 1.43
C PRO A 79 -13.23 -7.42 2.32
N GLY A 80 -12.55 -8.49 1.91
CA GLY A 80 -12.43 -9.71 2.72
C GLY A 80 -11.60 -9.47 3.98
N PHE A 81 -10.47 -8.77 3.85
CA PHE A 81 -9.65 -8.43 5.01
C PHE A 81 -10.37 -7.52 5.99
N ALA A 82 -11.14 -6.54 5.51
CA ALA A 82 -11.94 -5.66 6.37
C ALA A 82 -13.03 -6.42 7.16
N LYS A 83 -13.42 -7.61 6.72
CA LYS A 83 -14.38 -8.47 7.40
C LYS A 83 -13.71 -9.46 8.36
N ASP A 84 -12.62 -10.08 7.91
CA ASP A 84 -12.11 -11.31 8.51
C ASP A 84 -10.80 -11.11 9.29
N ARG A 85 -10.15 -9.93 9.19
CA ARG A 85 -8.85 -9.66 9.82
C ARG A 85 -8.95 -8.59 10.91
N PRO A 86 -8.05 -8.60 11.92
CA PRO A 86 -7.97 -7.56 12.94
C PRO A 86 -7.76 -6.17 12.33
N SER A 87 -8.33 -5.14 12.98
CA SER A 87 -8.30 -3.76 12.49
C SER A 87 -6.89 -3.22 12.29
N GLU A 88 -5.91 -3.66 13.09
CA GLU A 88 -4.50 -3.24 12.97
C GLU A 88 -3.87 -3.78 11.68
N PHE A 89 -4.23 -4.99 11.26
CA PHE A 89 -3.78 -5.52 9.97
C PHE A 89 -4.48 -4.78 8.83
N VAL A 90 -5.79 -4.58 8.94
CA VAL A 90 -6.58 -3.89 7.91
C VAL A 90 -6.08 -2.47 7.69
N SER A 91 -5.77 -1.73 8.76
CA SER A 91 -5.21 -0.38 8.68
C SER A 91 -3.89 -0.38 7.90
N GLU A 92 -2.94 -1.25 8.25
CA GLU A 92 -1.63 -1.30 7.60
C GLU A 92 -1.73 -1.77 6.15
N PHE A 93 -2.54 -2.79 5.86
CA PHE A 93 -2.76 -3.25 4.48
C PHE A 93 -3.41 -2.14 3.64
N ALA A 94 -4.46 -1.50 4.17
CA ALA A 94 -5.23 -0.49 3.46
C ALA A 94 -4.40 0.78 3.20
N GLU A 95 -3.57 1.21 4.15
CA GLU A 95 -2.75 2.42 4.04
C GLU A 95 -1.49 2.18 3.19
N GLN A 96 -0.71 1.15 3.50
CA GLN A 96 0.64 0.99 2.94
C GLN A 96 0.62 0.46 1.50
N LEU A 97 -0.38 -0.36 1.16
CA LEU A 97 -0.48 -1.00 -0.15
C LEU A 97 -1.47 -0.33 -1.11
N VAL A 98 -2.09 0.79 -0.70
CA VAL A 98 -3.02 1.52 -1.57
C VAL A 98 -2.35 1.95 -2.88
N PRO A 99 -3.00 1.76 -4.04
CA PRO A 99 -2.47 2.19 -5.33
C PRO A 99 -2.76 3.67 -5.59
N ALA A 100 -2.27 4.56 -4.72
CA ALA A 100 -2.36 6.02 -4.89
C ALA A 100 -1.05 6.58 -5.46
N LEU A 101 -1.02 6.89 -6.76
CA LEU A 101 0.21 7.20 -7.51
C LEU A 101 0.23 8.61 -8.12
N CYS A 102 -0.39 9.59 -7.44
CA CYS A 102 -0.41 10.99 -7.87
C CYS A 102 -0.95 11.16 -9.30
N SER A 103 -2.10 10.55 -9.58
CA SER A 103 -2.65 10.47 -10.93
C SER A 103 -4.19 10.51 -10.90
N ALA A 104 -4.77 11.07 -11.96
CA ALA A 104 -6.22 11.20 -12.08
C ALA A 104 -6.90 9.82 -12.17
N ASP A 105 -6.27 8.84 -12.81
CA ASP A 105 -6.83 7.51 -13.03
C ASP A 105 -6.93 6.72 -11.73
N GLU A 106 -5.84 6.70 -10.94
CA GLU A 106 -5.81 6.11 -9.60
C GLU A 106 -6.80 6.81 -8.65
N GLY A 107 -6.97 8.14 -8.78
CA GLY A 107 -7.99 8.87 -8.03
C GLY A 107 -9.41 8.39 -8.32
N ARG A 108 -9.77 8.29 -9.61
CA ARG A 108 -11.09 7.77 -10.02
C ARG A 108 -11.29 6.32 -9.58
N ALA A 109 -10.25 5.49 -9.62
CA ALA A 109 -10.32 4.11 -9.15
C ALA A 109 -10.58 4.01 -7.63
N LEU A 110 -9.92 4.85 -6.83
CA LEU A 110 -10.15 4.92 -5.37
C LEU A 110 -11.56 5.41 -5.05
N GLU A 111 -12.04 6.45 -5.74
CA GLU A 111 -13.40 6.97 -5.60
C GLU A 111 -14.45 5.90 -5.94
N ALA A 112 -14.32 5.26 -7.11
CA ALA A 112 -15.21 4.19 -7.54
C ALA A 112 -15.21 3.01 -6.56
N PHE A 113 -14.03 2.63 -6.04
CA PHE A 113 -13.92 1.59 -5.03
C PHE A 113 -14.63 1.97 -3.73
N ALA A 114 -14.43 3.19 -3.22
CA ALA A 114 -15.08 3.68 -2.00
C ALA A 114 -16.60 3.76 -2.16
N ALA A 115 -17.09 4.22 -3.32
CA ALA A 115 -18.52 4.29 -3.61
C ALA A 115 -19.17 2.89 -3.69
N LYS A 116 -18.52 1.95 -4.40
CA LYS A 116 -19.00 0.56 -4.52
C LYS A 116 -19.00 -0.18 -3.19
N ASN A 117 -18.09 0.17 -2.28
CA ASN A 117 -17.91 -0.47 -0.98
C ASN A 117 -18.27 0.48 0.17
N ALA A 118 -19.38 1.20 0.08
CA ALA A 118 -19.81 2.13 1.13
C ALA A 118 -20.03 1.46 2.50
N GLY A 119 -20.34 0.16 2.51
CA GLY A 119 -20.45 -0.68 3.70
C GLY A 119 -19.15 -1.37 4.14
N LEU A 120 -17.99 -1.00 3.55
CA LEU A 120 -16.69 -1.50 3.98
C LEU A 120 -16.44 -1.13 5.45
N GLY A 121 -15.74 -1.99 6.19
CA GLY A 121 -15.38 -1.71 7.58
C GLY A 121 -14.75 -0.32 7.74
N PRO A 122 -15.08 0.43 8.81
CA PRO A 122 -14.76 1.86 8.92
C PRO A 122 -13.27 2.18 8.84
N VAL A 123 -12.42 1.27 9.34
CA VAL A 123 -10.96 1.39 9.26
C VAL A 123 -10.49 1.37 7.80
N ALA A 124 -10.90 0.36 7.03
CA ALA A 124 -10.52 0.25 5.62
C ALA A 124 -11.08 1.42 4.79
N LEU A 125 -12.34 1.79 5.02
CA LEU A 125 -12.98 2.89 4.28
C LEU A 125 -12.31 4.24 4.56
N LYS A 126 -11.91 4.49 5.81
CA LYS A 126 -11.13 5.68 6.18
C LYS A 126 -9.83 5.74 5.38
N GLU A 127 -9.03 4.68 5.38
CA GLU A 127 -7.71 4.70 4.71
C GLU A 127 -7.84 4.89 3.19
N VAL A 128 -8.84 4.27 2.54
CA VAL A 128 -9.13 4.51 1.11
C VAL A 128 -9.47 5.98 0.85
N ARG A 129 -10.30 6.60 1.70
CA ARG A 129 -10.69 8.02 1.54
C ARG A 129 -9.52 8.97 1.79
N VAL A 130 -8.67 8.67 2.77
CA VAL A 130 -7.42 9.41 3.00
C VAL A 130 -6.52 9.32 1.77
N ALA A 131 -6.34 8.12 1.22
CA ALA A 131 -5.53 7.91 0.02
C ALA A 131 -6.10 8.66 -1.20
N LEU A 132 -7.42 8.66 -1.39
CA LEU A 132 -8.09 9.45 -2.43
C LEU A 132 -7.78 10.94 -2.27
N GLN A 133 -7.98 11.49 -1.08
CA GLN A 133 -7.70 12.89 -0.78
C GLN A 133 -6.24 13.27 -1.03
N MET A 134 -5.29 12.43 -0.59
CA MET A 134 -3.87 12.66 -0.79
C MET A 134 -3.47 12.57 -2.26
N ASN A 135 -4.05 11.64 -3.00
CA ASN A 135 -3.85 11.52 -4.44
C ASN A 135 -4.36 12.78 -5.19
N GLU A 136 -5.56 13.24 -4.89
CA GLU A 136 -6.10 14.49 -5.46
C GLU A 136 -5.24 15.71 -5.14
N ARG A 137 -4.77 15.82 -3.89
CA ARG A 137 -3.87 16.88 -3.47
C ARG A 137 -2.56 16.83 -4.27
N CYS A 138 -2.01 15.64 -4.47
CA CYS A 138 -0.78 15.47 -5.23
C CYS A 138 -0.95 15.88 -6.71
N VAL A 139 -2.04 15.47 -7.35
CA VAL A 139 -2.36 15.87 -8.73
C VAL A 139 -2.45 17.40 -8.85
N LYS A 140 -3.14 18.05 -7.91
CA LYS A 140 -3.26 19.52 -7.85
C LYS A 140 -1.91 20.19 -7.67
N ALA A 141 -1.10 19.70 -6.73
CA ALA A 141 0.23 20.24 -6.50
C ALA A 141 1.13 20.11 -7.73
N ARG A 142 1.11 18.96 -8.41
CA ARG A 142 1.88 18.73 -9.64
C ARG A 142 1.47 19.69 -10.75
N ALA A 143 0.17 19.92 -10.95
CA ALA A 143 -0.33 20.87 -11.94
C ALA A 143 0.20 22.29 -11.69
N LEU A 144 0.12 22.75 -10.43
CA LEU A 144 0.63 24.07 -10.02
C LEU A 144 2.15 24.20 -10.23
N LEU A 145 2.92 23.17 -9.87
CA LEU A 145 4.38 23.17 -10.00
C LEU A 145 4.84 23.12 -11.47
N SER A 146 4.08 22.48 -12.36
CA SER A 146 4.39 22.42 -13.79
C SER A 146 3.88 23.63 -14.58
N GLY A 147 3.36 24.68 -13.92
CA GLY A 147 2.77 25.85 -14.58
C GLY A 147 1.48 25.57 -15.33
N GLY A 148 0.85 24.41 -15.08
CA GLY A 148 -0.42 24.03 -15.68
C GLY A 148 -1.59 24.77 -15.01
N PRO A 149 -2.75 24.85 -15.68
CA PRO A 149 -3.94 25.43 -15.09
C PRO A 149 -4.32 24.67 -13.82
N ALA A 150 -4.69 25.42 -12.77
CA ALA A 150 -5.19 24.83 -11.53
C ALA A 150 -6.37 23.90 -11.85
N PRO A 151 -6.41 22.66 -11.32
CA PRO A 151 -7.53 21.77 -11.57
C PRO A 151 -8.81 22.43 -11.04
N SER A 152 -9.85 22.47 -11.88
CA SER A 152 -11.14 23.05 -11.53
C SER A 152 -11.60 22.49 -10.18
N SER A 153 -11.76 23.38 -9.20
CA SER A 153 -12.36 23.04 -7.92
C SER A 153 -13.77 22.53 -8.19
N GLY A 154 -13.93 21.20 -8.18
CA GLY A 154 -15.25 20.58 -8.15
C GLY A 154 -16.01 21.15 -6.95
N SER A 155 -17.02 21.96 -7.25
CA SER A 155 -17.97 22.50 -6.30
C SER A 155 -18.65 21.31 -5.60
N ARG A 156 -18.20 21.01 -4.38
CA ARG A 156 -19.01 20.22 -3.45
C ARG A 156 -20.06 21.19 -2.90
N ARG A 157 -21.29 21.07 -3.42
CA ARG A 157 -22.50 21.49 -2.72
C ARG A 157 -22.76 20.54 -1.56
#